data_AF-A0A9E2C1Z7-F1
#
_entry.id   AF-A0A9E2C1Z7-F1
#
_cell.length_a   1.000
_cell.length_b   1.000
_cell.length_c   1.000
_cell.angle_alpha   90.00
_cell.angle_beta   90.00
_cell.angle_gamma   90.00
#
_symmetry.space_group_name_H-M   'P 1'
#
loop_
_entity.id
_entity.type
_entity.pdbx_description
1 polymer ?
#
loop_
_entity_poly.entity_id
_entity_poly.type
_entity_poly.pdbx_seq_one_letter_code
_entity_poly.pdbx_strand_id
1 'polypeptide(L)'
;MVHSLRLFDMDLWFDEVAILFQLEYDFAGIWDFCKSENFPPFYPWIAKLWKITFGSDLGIRYSSVLIGSLIPLAFYALGREVGNRRFAVLVAITGIFSGPILYFSQIIRMYGLFILLASLSYLFFIKALRTDHWKYWFLTALVNLLAFYTFLFAVFFIAAEFVIVVWLRRLEFRRYFRPLLAHLPSFLLILLWITTFFTRYRVHGSYLTPSPPIQEFYESWVYFGTGVNFGNWPIAFVINLPILIGFIFGCWRSLTKGITSVFVWLFILSVLFVLSTSLVGAGFFWRRYMLFLLPIYLLIAIYGWYCLSNNRVRNLGLSGVFLALILGTAFYYSNYTEAHDLFRNRWHTIERIDGHSMSKGAQDITELFREGDVIVHYSTPSVRSFTFFPFIYYHNRKYSEHLLAEDGVADHAGVQYLKPGDTIARYADLDPEPFGIFIVTLSDAAVFTADILESEMVLSKPLKGMTFLNEIFAAEFKPEKTITHGNISIIYFAKADVNTTTKYNTHEMGN
;
A
#
# COMPACT_ATOMS: atom_id res chain seq x y z
N MET A 1 19.74 -1.08 9.37
CA MET A 1 19.60 0.18 10.14
C MET A 1 18.71 1.17 9.41
N VAL A 2 19.02 1.61 8.17
CA VAL A 2 18.18 2.60 7.46
C VAL A 2 16.71 2.15 7.38
N HIS A 3 16.44 0.92 6.93
CA HIS A 3 15.06 0.42 6.74
C HIS A 3 14.23 0.33 8.03
N SER A 4 14.85 0.35 9.22
CA SER A 4 14.16 0.27 10.52
C SER A 4 14.09 1.61 11.26
N LEU A 5 14.61 2.70 10.69
CA LEU A 5 14.53 4.03 11.31
C LEU A 5 13.08 4.49 11.37
N ARG A 6 12.65 5.06 12.51
CA ARG A 6 11.29 5.59 12.74
C ARG A 6 10.16 4.57 12.57
N LEU A 7 10.45 3.26 12.67
CA LEU A 7 9.53 2.16 12.35
C LEU A 7 8.18 2.22 13.08
N PHE A 8 8.16 2.83 14.27
CA PHE A 8 6.97 2.91 15.13
C PHE A 8 6.41 4.33 15.26
N ASP A 9 6.95 5.31 14.51
CA ASP A 9 6.48 6.70 14.55
C ASP A 9 5.16 6.91 13.80
N MET A 10 4.60 5.86 13.20
CA MET A 10 3.33 5.90 12.47
C MET A 10 2.43 4.78 12.97
N ASP A 11 1.17 5.12 13.21
CA ASP A 11 0.12 4.14 13.47
C ASP A 11 -0.03 3.12 12.33
N LEU A 12 -0.57 1.97 12.68
CA LEU A 12 -1.11 1.01 11.72
C LEU A 12 -2.26 1.66 10.96
N TRP A 13 -2.14 1.71 9.64
CA TRP A 13 -3.23 2.15 8.76
C TRP A 13 -4.15 0.98 8.41
N PHE A 14 -5.34 1.27 7.87
CA PHE A 14 -6.32 0.30 7.38
C PHE A 14 -5.71 -0.90 6.66
N ASP A 15 -4.85 -0.64 5.67
CA ASP A 15 -4.16 -1.64 4.86
C ASP A 15 -3.29 -2.63 5.67
N GLU A 16 -2.67 -2.16 6.77
CA GLU A 16 -1.87 -3.01 7.66
C GLU A 16 -2.78 -3.82 8.58
N VAL A 17 -3.78 -3.16 9.15
CA VAL A 17 -4.78 -3.77 10.04
C VAL A 17 -5.58 -4.87 9.32
N ALA A 18 -5.91 -4.65 8.05
CA ALA A 18 -6.54 -5.63 7.17
C ALA A 18 -5.73 -6.93 7.08
N ILE A 19 -4.39 -6.84 7.00
CA ILE A 19 -3.54 -8.03 7.06
C ILE A 19 -3.56 -8.65 8.45
N LEU A 20 -3.52 -7.85 9.51
CA LEU A 20 -3.52 -8.33 10.90
C LEU A 20 -4.77 -9.15 11.24
N PHE A 21 -5.96 -8.72 10.80
CA PHE A 21 -7.19 -9.48 10.96
C PHE A 21 -7.15 -10.83 10.26
N GLN A 22 -6.48 -10.94 9.11
CA GLN A 22 -6.33 -12.24 8.44
C GLN A 22 -5.50 -13.23 9.25
N LEU A 23 -4.59 -12.74 10.11
CA LEU A 23 -3.71 -13.60 10.89
C LEU A 23 -4.46 -14.36 12.01
N GLU A 24 -5.70 -13.95 12.33
CA GLU A 24 -6.60 -14.67 13.24
C GLU A 24 -7.02 -16.04 12.66
N TYR A 25 -7.16 -16.15 11.34
CA TYR A 25 -7.50 -17.40 10.65
C TYR A 25 -6.31 -18.35 10.53
N ASP A 26 -6.54 -19.66 10.52
CA ASP A 26 -5.50 -20.66 10.18
C ASP A 26 -5.06 -20.55 8.70
N PHE A 27 -4.08 -21.36 8.28
CA PHE A 27 -3.53 -21.25 6.91
C PHE A 27 -4.59 -21.51 5.82
N ALA A 28 -5.52 -22.43 6.07
CA ALA A 28 -6.63 -22.73 5.16
C ALA A 28 -7.67 -21.59 5.17
N GLY A 29 -8.01 -21.05 6.34
CA GLY A 29 -8.88 -19.90 6.47
C GLY A 29 -8.31 -18.66 5.78
N ILE A 30 -6.99 -18.42 5.85
CA ILE A 30 -6.33 -17.37 5.06
C ILE A 30 -6.47 -17.63 3.56
N TRP A 31 -6.28 -18.87 3.10
CA TRP A 31 -6.46 -19.21 1.69
C TRP A 31 -7.87 -18.88 1.18
N ASP A 32 -8.89 -19.26 1.96
CA ASP A 32 -10.28 -18.99 1.60
C ASP A 32 -10.62 -17.51 1.71
N PHE A 33 -10.15 -16.83 2.76
CA PHE A 33 -10.33 -15.39 2.95
C PHE A 33 -9.70 -14.62 1.79
N CYS A 34 -8.50 -15.00 1.34
CA CYS A 34 -7.82 -14.32 0.25
C CYS A 34 -8.56 -14.44 -1.11
N LYS A 35 -9.52 -15.35 -1.26
CA LYS A 35 -10.40 -15.37 -2.44
C LYS A 35 -11.34 -14.17 -2.50
N SER A 36 -11.54 -13.49 -1.37
CA SER A 36 -12.26 -12.23 -1.25
C SER A 36 -11.37 -10.98 -1.42
N GLU A 37 -10.05 -11.16 -1.40
CA GLU A 37 -9.06 -10.07 -1.44
C GLU A 37 -8.41 -9.84 -2.81
N ASN A 38 -7.73 -8.70 -2.95
CA ASN A 38 -7.02 -8.31 -4.17
C ASN A 38 -5.60 -8.90 -4.27
N PHE A 39 -5.17 -9.67 -3.28
CA PHE A 39 -3.88 -10.34 -3.26
C PHE A 39 -4.02 -11.79 -2.77
N PRO A 40 -3.20 -12.73 -3.27
CA PRO A 40 -3.28 -14.12 -2.83
C PRO A 40 -2.51 -14.35 -1.49
N PRO A 41 -2.60 -15.56 -0.92
CA PRO A 41 -2.30 -15.79 0.49
C PRO A 41 -0.82 -15.88 0.87
N PHE A 42 0.14 -15.80 -0.07
CA PHE A 42 1.55 -16.05 0.29
C PHE A 42 2.09 -15.03 1.30
N TYR A 43 1.79 -13.75 1.11
CA TYR A 43 2.25 -12.73 2.06
C TYR A 43 1.59 -12.86 3.46
N PRO A 44 0.26 -12.99 3.58
CA PRO A 44 -0.38 -13.29 4.86
C PRO A 44 0.15 -14.55 5.55
N TRP A 45 0.47 -15.61 4.80
CA TRP A 45 1.08 -16.81 5.38
C TRP A 45 2.46 -16.54 5.97
N ILE A 46 3.31 -15.75 5.30
CA ILE A 46 4.61 -15.33 5.84
C ILE A 46 4.43 -14.48 7.10
N ALA A 47 3.48 -13.54 7.08
CA ALA A 47 3.16 -12.71 8.24
C ALA A 47 2.62 -13.56 9.42
N LYS A 48 1.80 -14.58 9.16
CA LYS A 48 1.31 -15.51 10.18
C LYS A 48 2.44 -16.33 10.79
N LEU A 49 3.33 -16.89 9.96
CA LEU A 49 4.50 -17.63 10.45
C LEU A 49 5.38 -16.75 11.33
N TRP A 50 5.57 -15.49 10.95
CA TRP A 50 6.30 -14.53 11.77
C TRP A 50 5.60 -14.29 13.11
N LYS A 51 4.28 -14.04 13.11
CA LYS A 51 3.49 -13.84 14.33
C LYS A 51 3.55 -15.04 15.27
N ILE A 52 3.46 -16.27 14.74
CA ILE A 52 3.60 -17.51 15.53
C ILE A 52 5.00 -17.61 16.16
N THR A 53 6.04 -17.19 15.44
CA THR A 53 7.43 -17.35 15.90
C THR A 53 7.84 -16.26 16.90
N PHE A 54 7.37 -15.02 16.73
CA PHE A 54 7.86 -13.84 17.47
C PHE A 54 6.78 -13.11 18.31
N GLY A 55 5.51 -13.51 18.22
CA GLY A 55 4.48 -13.25 19.22
C GLY A 55 3.79 -11.88 19.25
N SER A 56 4.34 -10.81 18.66
CA SER A 56 3.73 -9.47 18.73
C SER A 56 3.30 -8.90 17.38
N ASP A 57 2.19 -8.16 17.36
CA ASP A 57 1.67 -7.51 16.14
C ASP A 57 2.58 -6.39 15.65
N LEU A 58 3.14 -5.59 16.58
CA LEU A 58 4.21 -4.63 16.26
C LEU A 58 5.48 -5.33 15.77
N GLY A 59 5.72 -6.56 16.25
CA GLY A 59 6.80 -7.43 15.79
C GLY A 59 6.72 -7.74 14.29
N ILE A 60 5.53 -7.70 13.68
CA ILE A 60 5.33 -8.01 12.26
C ILE A 60 5.99 -6.97 11.36
N ARG A 61 6.10 -5.70 11.78
CA ARG A 61 6.85 -4.68 11.01
C ARG A 61 8.32 -5.07 10.85
N TYR A 62 8.92 -5.81 11.78
CA TYR A 62 10.28 -6.33 11.61
C TYR A 62 10.37 -7.39 10.49
N SER A 63 9.28 -8.09 10.18
CA SER A 63 9.25 -8.99 9.02
C SER A 63 9.41 -8.21 7.71
N SER A 64 8.72 -7.07 7.57
CA SER A 64 8.87 -6.15 6.44
C SER A 64 10.28 -5.56 6.38
N VAL A 65 10.86 -5.20 7.53
CA VAL A 65 12.24 -4.69 7.60
C VAL A 65 13.23 -5.75 7.11
N LEU A 66 13.05 -7.01 7.51
CA LEU A 66 13.91 -8.12 7.08
C LEU A 66 13.81 -8.30 5.56
N ILE A 67 12.59 -8.41 5.03
CA ILE A 67 12.34 -8.56 3.58
C ILE A 67 12.96 -7.39 2.81
N GLY A 68 12.72 -6.17 3.27
CA GLY A 68 13.30 -4.95 2.72
C GLY A 68 14.82 -4.96 2.70
N SER A 69 15.45 -5.43 3.78
CA SER A 69 16.91 -5.51 3.91
C SER A 69 17.54 -6.58 3.00
N LEU A 70 16.76 -7.56 2.53
CA LEU A 70 17.21 -8.56 1.55
C LEU A 70 17.17 -8.05 0.10
N ILE A 71 16.35 -7.03 -0.21
CA ILE A 71 16.22 -6.49 -1.57
C ILE A 71 17.57 -5.96 -2.12
N PRO A 72 18.37 -5.16 -1.39
CA PRO A 72 19.70 -4.75 -1.85
C PRO A 72 20.63 -5.92 -2.18
N LEU A 73 20.50 -7.06 -1.48
CA LEU A 73 21.30 -8.26 -1.74
C LEU A 73 20.87 -8.93 -3.04
N ALA A 74 19.57 -8.99 -3.33
CA ALA A 74 19.06 -9.46 -4.61
C ALA A 74 19.51 -8.54 -5.76
N PHE A 75 19.51 -7.22 -5.54
CA PHE A 75 20.03 -6.22 -6.50
C PHE A 75 21.53 -6.41 -6.76
N TYR A 76 22.32 -6.67 -5.72
CA TYR A 76 23.74 -7.03 -5.88
C TYR A 76 23.90 -8.28 -6.74
N ALA A 77 23.17 -9.36 -6.43
CA ALA A 77 23.24 -10.61 -7.16
C ALA A 77 22.85 -10.42 -8.63
N LEU A 78 21.80 -9.64 -8.91
CA LEU A 78 21.38 -9.31 -10.28
C LEU A 78 22.44 -8.48 -11.01
N GLY A 79 23.05 -7.50 -10.33
CA GLY A 79 24.14 -6.70 -10.87
C GLY A 79 25.37 -7.54 -11.24
N ARG A 80 25.67 -8.62 -10.49
CA ARG A 80 26.75 -9.56 -10.80
C ARG A 80 26.53 -10.34 -12.09
N GLU A 81 25.30 -10.47 -12.56
CA GLU A 81 25.01 -11.09 -13.85
C GLU A 81 25.30 -10.13 -15.01
N VAL A 82 25.28 -8.81 -14.79
CA VAL A 82 25.45 -7.82 -15.86
C VAL A 82 26.86 -7.25 -15.92
N GLY A 83 27.46 -6.97 -14.77
CA GLY A 83 28.77 -6.32 -14.68
C GLY A 83 29.68 -6.96 -13.64
N ASN A 84 30.77 -6.26 -13.35
CA ASN A 84 31.72 -6.68 -12.33
C ASN A 84 31.20 -6.42 -10.90
N ARG A 85 32.01 -6.77 -9.90
CA ARG A 85 31.70 -6.54 -8.48
C ARG A 85 31.37 -5.06 -8.18
N ARG A 86 32.08 -4.10 -8.79
CA ARG A 86 31.84 -2.68 -8.55
C ARG A 86 30.45 -2.27 -9.05
N PHE A 87 30.09 -2.67 -10.27
CA PHE A 87 28.75 -2.43 -10.82
C PHE A 87 27.65 -3.02 -9.92
N ALA A 88 27.83 -4.27 -9.47
CA ALA A 88 26.87 -4.91 -8.57
C ALA A 88 26.69 -4.16 -7.25
N VAL A 89 27.77 -3.63 -6.66
CA VAL A 89 27.67 -2.77 -5.45
C VAL A 89 26.89 -1.49 -5.75
N LEU A 90 27.15 -0.84 -6.88
CA LEU A 90 26.42 0.37 -7.27
C LEU A 90 24.91 0.11 -7.42
N VAL A 91 24.52 -1.01 -8.02
CA VAL A 91 23.10 -1.43 -8.13
C VAL A 91 22.53 -1.78 -6.75
N ALA A 92 23.29 -2.43 -5.86
CA ALA A 92 22.83 -2.73 -4.50
C ALA A 92 22.54 -1.45 -3.69
N ILE A 93 23.41 -0.44 -3.81
CA ILE A 93 23.26 0.85 -3.12
C ILE A 93 21.96 1.55 -3.53
N THR A 94 21.51 1.43 -4.79
CA THR A 94 20.22 2.02 -5.17
C THR A 94 19.06 1.39 -4.41
N GLY A 95 19.12 0.08 -4.15
CA GLY A 95 18.13 -0.62 -3.33
C GLY A 95 18.11 -0.17 -1.85
N ILE A 96 19.25 0.30 -1.31
CA ILE A 96 19.35 0.77 0.09
C ILE A 96 18.66 2.14 0.27
N PHE A 97 18.77 3.01 -0.73
CA PHE A 97 18.30 4.41 -0.66
C PHE A 97 17.06 4.69 -1.51
N SER A 98 16.42 3.65 -2.05
CA SER A 98 15.20 3.79 -2.86
C SER A 98 13.99 4.05 -1.97
N GLY A 99 13.32 5.18 -2.18
CA GLY A 99 12.15 5.59 -1.39
C GLY A 99 11.04 4.52 -1.29
N PRO A 100 10.62 3.88 -2.40
CA PRO A 100 9.64 2.78 -2.32
C PRO A 100 10.13 1.59 -1.50
N ILE A 101 11.39 1.20 -1.63
CA ILE A 101 11.94 0.10 -0.83
C ILE A 101 11.94 0.48 0.65
N LEU A 102 12.32 1.72 1.01
CA LEU A 102 12.25 2.21 2.37
C LEU A 102 10.83 2.14 2.93
N TYR A 103 9.85 2.71 2.21
CA TYR A 103 8.45 2.71 2.64
C TYR A 103 7.89 1.29 2.81
N PHE A 104 8.06 0.41 1.82
CA PHE A 104 7.54 -0.97 1.91
C PHE A 104 8.37 -1.88 2.81
N SER A 105 9.51 -1.43 3.31
CA SER A 105 10.21 -2.10 4.42
C SER A 105 9.58 -1.81 5.78
N GLN A 106 8.73 -0.79 5.89
CA GLN A 106 8.22 -0.28 7.17
C GLN A 106 6.75 -0.59 7.42
N ILE A 107 6.01 -0.93 6.37
CA ILE A 107 4.58 -1.24 6.47
C ILE A 107 4.30 -2.73 6.29
N ILE A 108 3.21 -3.21 6.90
CA ILE A 108 2.74 -4.60 6.77
C ILE A 108 1.98 -4.77 5.43
N ARG A 109 2.72 -4.82 4.31
CA ARG A 109 2.17 -5.06 2.97
C ARG A 109 3.08 -5.92 2.08
N MET A 110 2.47 -6.57 1.09
CA MET A 110 3.10 -7.52 0.17
C MET A 110 4.14 -6.93 -0.79
N TYR A 111 4.17 -5.61 -0.97
CA TYR A 111 4.98 -4.96 -2.00
C TYR A 111 6.50 -5.14 -1.82
N GLY A 112 7.01 -5.12 -0.58
CA GLY A 112 8.43 -5.39 -0.31
C GLY A 112 8.81 -6.81 -0.73
N LEU A 113 7.98 -7.80 -0.37
CA LEU A 113 8.16 -9.19 -0.76
C LEU A 113 8.07 -9.36 -2.28
N PHE A 114 7.15 -8.64 -2.91
CA PHE A 114 6.97 -8.66 -4.35
C PHE A 114 8.20 -8.13 -5.12
N ILE A 115 8.82 -7.03 -4.66
CA ILE A 115 10.07 -6.52 -5.23
C ILE A 115 11.20 -7.56 -5.09
N LEU A 116 11.31 -8.20 -3.92
CA LEU A 116 12.32 -9.22 -3.66
C LEU A 116 12.15 -10.42 -4.60
N LEU A 117 10.91 -10.95 -4.71
CA LEU A 117 10.60 -12.09 -5.57
C LEU A 117 10.79 -11.76 -7.05
N ALA A 118 10.37 -10.58 -7.52
CA ALA A 118 10.65 -10.15 -8.89
C ALA A 118 12.16 -10.10 -9.17
N SER A 119 12.95 -9.54 -8.26
CA SER A 119 14.41 -9.48 -8.37
C SER A 119 15.06 -10.87 -8.44
N LEU A 120 14.59 -11.80 -7.62
CA LEU A 120 15.05 -13.20 -7.62
C LEU A 120 14.60 -13.94 -8.89
N SER A 121 13.40 -13.67 -9.41
CA SER A 121 12.94 -14.23 -10.67
C SER A 121 13.89 -13.83 -11.79
N TYR A 122 14.16 -12.53 -11.93
CA TYR A 122 15.08 -12.02 -12.95
C TYR A 122 16.48 -12.62 -12.80
N LEU A 123 16.98 -12.74 -11.57
CA LEU A 123 18.28 -13.37 -11.32
C LEU A 123 18.33 -14.83 -11.83
N PHE A 124 17.37 -15.65 -11.44
CA PHE A 124 17.36 -17.06 -11.83
C PHE A 124 17.02 -17.24 -13.30
N PHE A 125 16.14 -16.41 -13.86
CA PHE A 125 15.80 -16.41 -15.27
C PHE A 125 17.02 -16.13 -16.14
N ILE A 126 17.82 -15.13 -15.77
CA ILE A 126 19.07 -14.81 -16.49
C ILE A 126 20.09 -15.94 -16.38
N LYS A 127 20.24 -16.56 -15.20
CA LYS A 127 21.10 -17.75 -15.04
C LYS A 127 20.60 -18.94 -15.86
N ALA A 128 19.28 -19.13 -15.94
CA ALA A 128 18.65 -20.18 -16.72
C ALA A 128 18.87 -19.97 -18.23
N LEU A 129 18.73 -18.74 -18.72
CA LEU A 129 19.03 -18.40 -20.12
C LEU A 129 20.50 -18.64 -20.48
N ARG A 130 21.44 -18.34 -19.57
CA ARG A 130 22.88 -18.49 -19.81
C ARG A 130 23.37 -19.93 -19.76
N THR A 131 22.91 -20.69 -18.78
CA THR A 131 23.45 -22.03 -18.48
C THR A 131 22.55 -23.16 -18.98
N ASP A 132 21.29 -22.86 -19.29
CA ASP A 132 20.23 -23.81 -19.59
C ASP A 132 20.07 -24.93 -18.54
N HIS A 133 20.51 -24.70 -17.30
CA HIS A 133 20.54 -25.71 -16.25
C HIS A 133 19.19 -25.85 -15.52
N TRP A 134 18.74 -27.08 -15.28
CA TRP A 134 17.45 -27.39 -14.62
C TRP A 134 17.23 -26.64 -13.31
N LYS A 135 18.26 -26.59 -12.46
CA LYS A 135 18.24 -25.85 -11.19
C LYS A 135 17.69 -24.43 -11.35
N TYR A 136 18.15 -23.68 -12.35
CA TYR A 136 17.73 -22.28 -12.51
C TYR A 136 16.35 -22.18 -13.13
N TRP A 137 15.98 -23.06 -14.05
CA TRP A 137 14.60 -23.13 -14.55
C TRP A 137 13.59 -23.43 -13.44
N PHE A 138 13.92 -24.36 -12.53
CA PHE A 138 13.08 -24.67 -11.37
C PHE A 138 13.02 -23.50 -10.38
N LEU A 139 14.15 -22.85 -10.09
CA LEU A 139 14.16 -21.68 -9.20
C LEU A 139 13.38 -20.50 -9.79
N THR A 140 13.46 -20.25 -11.10
CA THR A 140 12.60 -19.28 -11.79
C THR A 140 11.13 -19.65 -11.63
N ALA A 141 10.75 -20.90 -11.94
CA ALA A 141 9.38 -21.36 -11.82
C ALA A 141 8.82 -21.24 -10.39
N LEU A 142 9.63 -21.57 -9.38
CA LEU A 142 9.26 -21.47 -7.98
C LEU A 142 9.07 -20.02 -7.56
N VAL A 143 10.03 -19.13 -7.87
CA VAL A 143 9.91 -17.71 -7.48
C VAL A 143 8.77 -17.03 -8.23
N ASN A 144 8.52 -17.40 -9.49
CA ASN A 144 7.35 -16.93 -10.25
C ASN A 144 6.03 -17.34 -9.60
N LEU A 145 5.92 -18.59 -9.15
CA LEU A 145 4.77 -19.06 -8.40
C LEU A 145 4.56 -18.25 -7.11
N LEU A 146 5.63 -18.10 -6.31
CA LEU A 146 5.56 -17.33 -5.07
C LEU A 146 5.20 -15.86 -5.32
N ALA A 147 5.75 -15.26 -6.38
CA ALA A 147 5.43 -13.89 -6.77
C ALA A 147 3.97 -13.73 -7.18
N PHE A 148 3.44 -14.67 -7.97
CA PHE A 148 2.03 -14.71 -8.33
C PHE A 148 1.14 -14.81 -7.09
N TYR A 149 1.46 -15.71 -6.17
CA TYR A 149 0.73 -15.85 -4.91
C TYR A 149 1.00 -14.74 -3.88
N THR A 150 1.92 -13.81 -4.16
CA THR A 150 2.13 -12.59 -3.38
C THR A 150 1.29 -11.45 -3.94
N PHE A 151 1.30 -11.30 -5.27
CA PHE A 151 0.61 -10.23 -5.95
C PHE A 151 0.32 -10.62 -7.40
N LEU A 152 -0.95 -10.48 -7.81
CA LEU A 152 -1.46 -10.97 -9.10
C LEU A 152 -0.74 -10.37 -10.31
N PHE A 153 -0.11 -9.19 -10.15
CA PHE A 153 0.62 -8.49 -11.21
C PHE A 153 1.93 -9.18 -11.59
N ALA A 154 2.37 -10.21 -10.86
CA ALA A 154 3.47 -11.06 -11.31
C ALA A 154 3.24 -11.64 -12.71
N VAL A 155 1.97 -11.85 -13.09
CA VAL A 155 1.61 -12.38 -14.42
C VAL A 155 2.26 -11.58 -15.56
N PHE A 156 2.45 -10.27 -15.39
CA PHE A 156 3.00 -9.40 -16.44
C PHE A 156 4.48 -9.66 -16.71
N PHE A 157 5.29 -9.79 -15.67
CA PHE A 157 6.70 -10.10 -15.88
C PHE A 157 6.93 -11.59 -16.20
N ILE A 158 6.09 -12.50 -15.68
CA ILE A 158 6.11 -13.92 -16.06
C ILE A 158 5.80 -14.08 -17.56
N ALA A 159 4.80 -13.35 -18.06
CA ALA A 159 4.48 -13.32 -19.49
C ALA A 159 5.65 -12.76 -20.32
N ALA A 160 6.31 -11.70 -19.84
CA ALA A 160 7.49 -11.14 -20.48
C ALA A 160 8.66 -12.15 -20.55
N GLU A 161 8.94 -12.87 -19.45
CA GLU A 161 9.93 -13.95 -19.41
C GLU A 161 9.60 -15.05 -20.44
N PHE A 162 8.33 -15.48 -20.52
CA PHE A 162 7.89 -16.49 -21.47
C PHE A 162 8.08 -16.04 -22.92
N VAL A 163 7.67 -14.81 -23.26
CA VAL A 163 7.86 -14.24 -24.61
C VAL A 163 9.35 -14.19 -24.98
N ILE A 164 10.21 -13.82 -24.04
CA ILE A 164 11.66 -13.78 -24.28
C ILE A 164 12.23 -15.18 -24.52
N VAL A 165 11.77 -16.20 -23.79
CA VAL A 165 12.19 -17.59 -24.03
C VAL A 165 11.77 -18.04 -25.43
N VAL A 166 10.53 -17.74 -25.83
CA VAL A 166 10.01 -18.03 -27.17
C VAL A 166 10.87 -17.35 -28.24
N TRP A 167 11.12 -16.05 -28.08
CA TRP A 167 11.90 -15.24 -29.01
C TRP A 167 13.35 -15.73 -29.15
N LEU A 168 14.06 -15.94 -28.03
CA LEU A 168 15.47 -16.33 -28.04
C LEU A 168 15.70 -17.77 -28.53
N ARG A 169 14.74 -18.68 -28.33
CA ARG A 169 14.84 -20.09 -28.77
C ARG A 169 14.27 -20.36 -30.16
N ARG A 170 13.85 -19.31 -30.89
CA ARG A 170 13.44 -19.37 -32.31
C ARG A 170 12.43 -20.47 -32.66
N LEU A 171 11.50 -20.79 -31.75
CA LEU A 171 10.50 -21.86 -31.92
C LEU A 171 11.08 -23.28 -32.03
N GLU A 172 12.33 -23.50 -31.64
CA GLU A 172 12.92 -24.85 -31.63
C GLU A 172 12.38 -25.69 -30.46
N PHE A 173 11.38 -26.54 -30.73
CA PHE A 173 10.60 -27.24 -29.69
C PHE A 173 11.43 -28.01 -28.64
N ARG A 174 12.52 -28.65 -29.08
CA ARG A 174 13.43 -29.41 -28.21
C ARG A 174 14.07 -28.54 -27.11
N ARG A 175 14.26 -27.25 -27.38
CA ARG A 175 14.80 -26.31 -26.41
C ARG A 175 13.74 -25.83 -25.41
N TYR A 176 12.46 -26.11 -25.59
CA TYR A 176 11.44 -25.73 -24.59
C TYR A 176 11.23 -26.79 -23.50
N PHE A 177 11.80 -27.99 -23.66
CA PHE A 177 11.56 -29.09 -22.72
C PHE A 177 11.87 -28.73 -21.26
N ARG A 178 13.05 -28.15 -21.00
CA ARG A 178 13.47 -27.74 -19.64
C ARG A 178 12.60 -26.64 -19.04
N PRO A 179 12.43 -25.46 -19.70
CA PRO A 179 11.60 -24.40 -19.14
C PRO A 179 10.15 -24.82 -18.95
N LEU A 180 9.55 -25.54 -19.92
CA LEU A 180 8.15 -25.98 -19.82
C LEU A 180 7.94 -26.98 -18.68
N LEU A 181 8.78 -28.02 -18.60
CA LEU A 181 8.62 -29.03 -17.56
C LEU A 181 8.88 -28.47 -16.17
N ALA A 182 9.85 -27.55 -16.03
CA ALA A 182 10.11 -26.87 -14.77
C ALA A 182 8.94 -25.97 -14.33
N HIS A 183 8.23 -25.33 -15.27
CA HIS A 183 7.10 -24.45 -14.97
C HIS A 183 5.75 -25.16 -14.88
N LEU A 184 5.65 -26.43 -15.31
CA LEU A 184 4.40 -27.17 -15.30
C LEU A 184 3.72 -27.21 -13.91
N PRO A 185 4.43 -27.52 -12.80
CA PRO A 185 3.81 -27.49 -11.47
C PRO A 185 3.34 -26.09 -11.08
N SER A 186 4.15 -25.05 -11.34
CA SER A 186 3.77 -23.66 -11.06
C SER A 186 2.54 -23.24 -11.85
N PHE A 187 2.45 -23.62 -13.12
CA PHE A 187 1.28 -23.36 -13.97
C PHE A 187 0.02 -24.04 -13.42
N LEU A 188 0.10 -25.32 -13.05
CA LEU A 188 -1.02 -26.06 -12.47
C LEU A 188 -1.50 -25.43 -11.15
N LEU A 189 -0.57 -24.95 -10.31
CA LEU A 189 -0.92 -24.26 -9.08
C LEU A 189 -1.55 -22.89 -9.35
N ILE A 190 -0.98 -22.09 -10.27
CA ILE A 190 -1.58 -20.81 -10.71
C ILE A 190 -3.02 -21.02 -11.22
N LEU A 191 -3.29 -22.11 -11.94
CA LEU A 191 -4.63 -22.45 -12.39
C LEU A 191 -5.63 -22.63 -11.25
N LEU A 192 -5.21 -23.03 -10.04
CA LEU A 192 -6.10 -23.12 -8.87
C LEU A 192 -6.64 -21.74 -8.46
N TRP A 193 -5.97 -20.65 -8.84
CA TRP A 193 -6.36 -19.28 -8.53
C TRP A 193 -6.95 -18.52 -9.71
N ILE A 194 -7.11 -19.15 -10.89
CA ILE A 194 -7.47 -18.45 -12.12
C ILE A 194 -8.87 -17.82 -12.05
N THR A 195 -9.83 -18.52 -11.44
CA THR A 195 -11.20 -18.03 -11.26
C THR A 195 -11.22 -16.82 -10.34
N THR A 196 -10.54 -16.92 -9.19
CA THR A 196 -10.33 -15.83 -8.25
C THR A 196 -9.67 -14.64 -8.92
N PHE A 197 -8.61 -14.87 -9.71
CA PHE A 197 -7.91 -13.82 -10.46
C PHE A 197 -8.88 -13.04 -11.35
N PHE A 198 -9.69 -13.70 -12.18
CA PHE A 198 -10.63 -13.01 -13.06
C PHE A 198 -11.77 -12.32 -12.30
N THR A 199 -12.28 -12.93 -11.23
CA THR A 199 -13.29 -12.29 -10.37
C THR A 199 -12.74 -11.01 -9.74
N ARG A 200 -11.55 -11.06 -9.16
CA ARG A 200 -10.91 -9.90 -8.51
C ARG A 200 -10.45 -8.87 -9.53
N TYR A 201 -10.01 -9.28 -10.72
CA TYR A 201 -9.73 -8.37 -11.82
C TYR A 201 -10.96 -7.52 -12.18
N ARG A 202 -12.16 -8.12 -12.24
CA ARG A 202 -13.40 -7.39 -12.56
C ARG A 202 -13.78 -6.40 -11.45
N VAL A 203 -13.75 -6.84 -10.19
CA VAL A 203 -14.04 -5.98 -9.03
C VAL A 203 -13.03 -4.84 -8.92
N HIS A 204 -11.74 -5.11 -9.14
CA HIS A 204 -10.73 -4.07 -9.08
C HIS A 204 -10.82 -3.11 -10.27
N GLY A 205 -11.17 -3.60 -11.45
CA GLY A 205 -11.35 -2.80 -12.66
C GLY A 205 -12.57 -1.86 -12.61
N SER A 206 -13.63 -2.18 -11.85
CA SER A 206 -14.86 -1.38 -11.83
C SER A 206 -14.72 -0.01 -11.17
N TYR A 207 -13.67 0.22 -10.39
CA TYR A 207 -13.44 1.49 -9.67
C TYR A 207 -12.21 2.27 -10.17
N LEU A 208 -11.53 1.77 -11.21
CA LEU A 208 -10.34 2.40 -11.78
C LEU A 208 -10.67 3.05 -13.12
N THR A 209 -10.07 4.20 -13.39
CA THR A 209 -10.21 4.86 -14.70
C THR A 209 -9.48 4.05 -15.78
N PRO A 210 -10.09 3.77 -16.95
CA PRO A 210 -9.50 2.92 -17.98
C PRO A 210 -8.15 3.40 -18.52
N SER A 211 -7.94 4.72 -18.58
CA SER A 211 -6.71 5.33 -19.09
C SER A 211 -5.93 5.99 -17.95
N PRO A 212 -4.65 5.63 -17.73
CA PRO A 212 -3.81 6.40 -16.83
C PRO A 212 -3.62 7.82 -17.39
N PRO A 213 -3.84 8.87 -16.58
CA PRO A 213 -3.50 10.21 -17.02
C PRO A 213 -1.99 10.28 -17.27
N ILE A 214 -1.55 11.18 -18.17
CA ILE A 214 -0.12 11.49 -18.40
C ILE A 214 0.60 11.76 -17.07
N GLN A 215 -0.17 12.25 -16.09
CA GLN A 215 0.27 12.45 -14.73
C GLN A 215 0.88 11.21 -14.06
N GLU A 216 0.21 10.06 -14.16
CA GLU A 216 0.69 8.81 -13.54
C GLU A 216 2.03 8.37 -14.09
N PHE A 217 2.34 8.67 -15.35
CA PHE A 217 3.64 8.33 -15.95
C PHE A 217 4.77 9.16 -15.33
N TYR A 218 4.59 10.47 -15.17
CA TYR A 218 5.62 11.30 -14.54
C TYR A 218 5.77 10.96 -13.05
N GLU A 219 4.65 10.70 -12.36
CA GLU A 219 4.67 10.34 -10.94
C GLU A 219 5.32 8.98 -10.73
N SER A 220 5.02 7.99 -11.57
CA SER A 220 5.64 6.65 -11.53
C SER A 220 7.14 6.73 -11.72
N TRP A 221 7.62 7.64 -12.55
CA TRP A 221 9.05 7.83 -12.75
C TRP A 221 9.76 8.37 -11.50
N VAL A 222 9.23 9.46 -10.92
CA VAL A 222 9.73 9.99 -9.63
C VAL A 222 9.64 8.92 -8.54
N TYR A 223 8.55 8.15 -8.55
CA TYR A 223 8.30 7.08 -7.61
C TYR A 223 9.37 5.97 -7.69
N PHE A 224 9.73 5.49 -8.88
CA PHE A 224 10.79 4.49 -9.06
C PHE A 224 12.22 5.00 -8.79
N GLY A 225 12.42 6.31 -8.78
CA GLY A 225 13.69 6.91 -8.37
C GLY A 225 13.69 7.24 -6.88
N THR A 226 13.55 8.53 -6.54
CA THR A 226 13.60 9.01 -5.15
C THR A 226 12.39 8.59 -4.31
N GLY A 227 11.24 8.28 -4.91
CA GLY A 227 10.02 7.90 -4.19
C GLY A 227 9.24 9.06 -3.57
N VAL A 228 9.82 10.25 -3.50
CA VAL A 228 9.27 11.43 -2.83
C VAL A 228 9.20 12.63 -3.75
N ASN A 229 8.24 13.52 -3.50
CA ASN A 229 7.98 14.70 -4.32
C ASN A 229 8.71 15.97 -3.83
N PHE A 230 9.48 15.93 -2.74
CA PHE A 230 10.15 17.10 -2.15
C PHE A 230 9.22 18.30 -1.87
N GLY A 231 7.93 18.04 -1.60
CA GLY A 231 6.90 19.08 -1.49
C GLY A 231 6.51 19.75 -2.82
N ASN A 232 7.21 19.45 -3.92
CA ASN A 232 7.04 20.08 -5.23
C ASN A 232 7.45 19.12 -6.37
N TRP A 233 6.46 18.67 -7.16
CA TRP A 233 6.66 17.70 -8.24
C TRP A 233 7.72 18.12 -9.29
N PRO A 234 7.75 19.36 -9.81
CA PRO A 234 8.85 19.84 -10.66
C PRO A 234 10.24 19.67 -10.06
N ILE A 235 10.43 19.98 -8.77
CA ILE A 235 11.73 19.80 -8.09
C ILE A 235 12.08 18.32 -8.04
N ALA A 236 11.13 17.46 -7.68
CA ALA A 236 11.33 16.02 -7.69
C ALA A 236 11.73 15.50 -9.07
N PHE A 237 11.10 16.01 -10.13
CA PHE A 237 11.44 15.65 -11.50
C PHE A 237 12.90 16.00 -11.82
N VAL A 238 13.34 17.22 -11.50
CA VAL A 238 14.74 17.66 -11.74
C VAL A 238 15.73 16.80 -10.96
N ILE A 239 15.45 16.51 -9.68
CA ILE A 239 16.33 15.67 -8.84
C ILE A 239 16.46 14.26 -9.42
N ASN A 240 15.41 13.71 -10.02
CA ASN A 240 15.45 12.37 -10.60
C ASN A 240 16.15 12.31 -11.97
N LEU A 241 16.43 13.44 -12.65
CA LEU A 241 16.98 13.46 -14.01
C LEU A 241 18.21 12.56 -14.23
N PRO A 242 19.21 12.50 -13.32
CA PRO A 242 20.33 11.58 -13.47
C PRO A 242 19.88 10.11 -13.62
N ILE A 243 18.82 9.70 -12.92
CA ILE A 243 18.28 8.34 -12.98
C ILE A 243 17.61 8.08 -14.34
N LEU A 244 16.81 9.02 -14.85
CA LEU A 244 16.19 8.91 -16.18
C LEU A 244 17.20 8.93 -17.32
N ILE A 245 18.15 9.86 -17.28
CA ILE A 245 19.18 9.95 -18.32
C ILE A 245 20.00 8.65 -18.32
N GLY A 246 20.35 8.15 -17.14
CA GLY A 246 20.98 6.83 -16.99
C GLY A 246 20.12 5.72 -17.60
N PHE A 247 18.82 5.71 -17.32
CA PHE A 247 17.91 4.70 -17.85
C PHE A 247 17.82 4.76 -19.38
N ILE A 248 17.65 5.95 -19.96
CA ILE A 248 17.61 6.18 -21.41
C ILE A 248 18.91 5.72 -22.06
N PHE A 249 20.07 6.11 -21.53
CA PHE A 249 21.36 5.66 -22.03
C PHE A 249 21.54 4.15 -21.90
N GLY A 250 21.09 3.57 -20.79
CA GLY A 250 21.13 2.13 -20.54
C GLY A 250 20.31 1.34 -21.55
N CYS A 251 19.08 1.78 -21.83
CA CYS A 251 18.22 1.24 -22.86
C CYS A 251 18.88 1.34 -24.24
N TRP A 252 19.28 2.54 -24.64
CA TRP A 252 19.91 2.79 -25.95
C TRP A 252 21.14 1.92 -26.18
N ARG A 253 21.99 1.73 -25.16
CA ARG A 253 23.21 0.92 -25.25
C ARG A 253 22.96 -0.59 -25.19
N SER A 254 21.81 -1.03 -24.68
CA SER A 254 21.55 -2.44 -24.38
C SER A 254 20.60 -3.12 -25.36
N LEU A 255 19.78 -2.38 -26.13
CA LEU A 255 18.73 -2.95 -27.00
C LEU A 255 19.17 -4.11 -27.89
N THR A 256 20.44 -4.14 -28.32
CA THR A 256 20.97 -5.17 -29.23
C THR A 256 22.11 -6.00 -28.63
N LYS A 257 22.44 -5.84 -27.34
CA LYS A 257 23.65 -6.42 -26.74
C LYS A 257 23.38 -7.54 -25.76
N GLY A 258 23.61 -8.77 -26.19
CA GLY A 258 23.80 -9.94 -25.32
C GLY A 258 22.71 -10.08 -24.25
N ILE A 259 23.11 -10.18 -22.98
CA ILE A 259 22.17 -10.33 -21.85
C ILE A 259 21.49 -9.02 -21.45
N THR A 260 22.08 -7.86 -21.73
CA THR A 260 21.53 -6.58 -21.27
C THR A 260 20.30 -6.18 -22.07
N SER A 261 20.18 -6.65 -23.31
CA SER A 261 18.94 -6.52 -24.10
C SER A 261 17.77 -7.24 -23.43
N VAL A 262 18.01 -8.38 -22.77
CA VAL A 262 16.96 -9.14 -22.06
C VAL A 262 16.31 -8.30 -20.97
N PHE A 263 17.09 -7.54 -20.19
CA PHE A 263 16.55 -6.63 -19.18
C PHE A 263 15.69 -5.51 -19.79
N VAL A 264 16.13 -4.92 -20.90
CA VAL A 264 15.36 -3.88 -21.60
C VAL A 264 14.04 -4.45 -22.12
N TRP A 265 14.08 -5.62 -22.76
CA TRP A 265 12.86 -6.28 -23.26
C TRP A 265 11.94 -6.77 -22.15
N LEU A 266 12.48 -7.25 -21.02
CA LEU A 266 11.68 -7.56 -19.82
C LEU A 266 10.92 -6.33 -19.34
N PHE A 267 11.59 -5.18 -19.24
CA PHE A 267 10.96 -3.93 -18.85
C PHE A 267 9.88 -3.50 -19.85
N ILE A 268 10.22 -3.44 -21.14
CA ILE A 268 9.30 -2.98 -22.19
C ILE A 268 8.07 -3.90 -22.28
N LEU A 269 8.26 -5.21 -22.38
CA LEU A 269 7.16 -6.17 -22.50
C LEU A 269 6.26 -6.13 -21.27
N SER A 270 6.84 -6.04 -20.08
CA SER A 270 6.08 -5.92 -18.85
C SER A 270 5.21 -4.65 -18.82
N VAL A 271 5.77 -3.50 -19.20
CA VAL A 271 5.01 -2.24 -19.30
C VAL A 271 3.91 -2.35 -20.36
N LEU A 272 4.21 -2.93 -21.52
CA LEU A 272 3.22 -3.14 -22.58
C LEU A 272 2.08 -4.06 -22.12
N PHE A 273 2.36 -5.11 -21.36
CA PHE A 273 1.32 -5.97 -20.81
C PHE A 273 0.45 -5.23 -19.78
N VAL A 274 1.04 -4.42 -18.90
CA VAL A 274 0.26 -3.58 -17.98
C VAL A 274 -0.60 -2.59 -18.76
N LEU A 275 -0.06 -1.92 -19.78
CA LEU A 275 -0.83 -0.98 -20.61
C LEU A 275 -1.92 -1.69 -21.43
N SER A 276 -1.73 -2.96 -21.79
CA SER A 276 -2.73 -3.72 -22.52
C SER A 276 -4.02 -3.94 -21.72
N THR A 277 -3.99 -3.88 -20.38
CA THR A 277 -5.21 -4.00 -19.57
C THR A 277 -6.14 -2.80 -19.75
N SER A 278 -5.58 -1.62 -20.03
CA SER A 278 -6.36 -0.42 -20.37
C SER A 278 -7.20 -0.61 -21.64
N LEU A 279 -6.73 -1.44 -22.59
CA LEU A 279 -7.48 -1.78 -23.81
C LEU A 279 -8.74 -2.62 -23.50
N VAL A 280 -8.73 -3.33 -22.38
CA VAL A 280 -9.83 -4.19 -21.92
C VAL A 280 -10.65 -3.48 -20.82
N GLY A 281 -10.50 -2.15 -20.71
CA GLY A 281 -11.33 -1.30 -19.85
C GLY A 281 -10.85 -1.15 -18.40
N ALA A 282 -9.66 -1.67 -18.03
CA ALA A 282 -9.15 -1.56 -16.67
C ALA A 282 -7.74 -0.93 -16.65
N GLY A 283 -7.65 0.32 -16.20
CA GLY A 283 -6.39 1.05 -16.08
C GLY A 283 -5.64 0.67 -14.80
N PHE A 284 -4.94 -0.44 -14.83
CA PHE A 284 -4.11 -0.93 -13.71
C PHE A 284 -2.74 -0.26 -13.61
N PHE A 285 -2.51 0.78 -14.41
CA PHE A 285 -1.28 1.55 -14.39
C PHE A 285 -1.26 2.44 -13.14
N TRP A 286 -0.83 1.85 -12.03
CA TRP A 286 -0.66 2.50 -10.74
C TRP A 286 0.78 2.27 -10.26
N ARG A 287 1.46 3.34 -9.84
CA ARG A 287 2.89 3.33 -9.47
C ARG A 287 3.30 2.18 -8.53
N ARG A 288 2.48 1.87 -7.52
CA ARG A 288 2.75 0.79 -6.54
C ARG A 288 2.56 -0.62 -7.10
N TYR A 289 1.74 -0.80 -8.13
CA TYR A 289 1.53 -2.12 -8.76
C TYR A 289 2.65 -2.50 -9.71
N MET A 290 3.41 -1.51 -10.16
CA MET A 290 4.51 -1.66 -11.10
C MET A 290 5.89 -1.77 -10.42
N LEU A 291 5.93 -1.95 -9.09
CA LEU A 291 7.16 -2.05 -8.31
C LEU A 291 8.07 -3.21 -8.72
N PHE A 292 7.54 -4.24 -9.37
CA PHE A 292 8.34 -5.32 -9.95
C PHE A 292 9.32 -4.82 -11.02
N LEU A 293 9.06 -3.66 -11.64
CA LEU A 293 9.97 -3.03 -12.61
C LEU A 293 11.17 -2.35 -11.95
N LEU A 294 11.08 -2.00 -10.67
CA LEU A 294 12.09 -1.25 -9.92
C LEU A 294 13.52 -1.84 -10.00
N PRO A 295 13.75 -3.15 -9.78
CA PRO A 295 15.09 -3.76 -9.94
C PRO A 295 15.66 -3.56 -11.34
N ILE A 296 14.85 -3.73 -12.38
CA ILE A 296 15.29 -3.59 -13.77
C ILE A 296 15.57 -2.13 -14.10
N TYR A 297 14.66 -1.24 -13.68
CA TYR A 297 14.77 0.20 -13.89
C TYR A 297 16.08 0.75 -13.34
N LEU A 298 16.37 0.50 -12.06
CA LEU A 298 17.58 0.99 -11.39
C LEU A 298 18.85 0.31 -11.92
N LEU A 299 18.79 -0.98 -12.26
CA LEU A 299 19.92 -1.67 -12.89
C LEU A 299 20.29 -1.04 -14.24
N ILE A 300 19.31 -0.81 -15.10
CA ILE A 300 19.51 -0.19 -16.42
C ILE A 300 20.02 1.26 -16.25
N ALA A 301 19.49 1.99 -15.27
CA ALA A 301 19.92 3.35 -14.98
C ALA A 301 21.40 3.45 -14.60
N ILE A 302 21.86 2.58 -13.69
CA ILE A 302 23.28 2.50 -13.33
C ILE A 302 24.11 2.04 -14.53
N TYR A 303 23.62 1.08 -15.30
CA TYR A 303 24.35 0.56 -16.47
C TYR A 303 24.59 1.64 -17.53
N GLY A 304 23.60 2.50 -17.80
CA GLY A 304 23.72 3.57 -18.79
C GLY A 304 24.85 4.54 -18.49
N TRP A 305 25.01 4.96 -17.23
CA TRP A 305 26.16 5.76 -16.83
C TRP A 305 27.45 4.95 -16.80
N TYR A 306 27.40 3.75 -16.23
CA TYR A 306 28.59 2.92 -15.99
C TYR A 306 29.34 2.55 -17.28
N CYS A 307 28.61 2.38 -18.40
CA CYS A 307 29.18 1.99 -19.68
C CYS A 307 29.76 3.17 -20.51
N LEU A 308 29.70 4.41 -20.02
CA LEU A 308 30.30 5.55 -20.71
C LEU A 308 31.83 5.51 -20.64
N SER A 309 32.46 5.80 -21.79
CA SER A 309 33.93 5.84 -21.93
C SER A 309 34.55 7.05 -21.23
N ASN A 310 33.84 8.19 -21.20
CA ASN A 310 34.31 9.39 -20.52
C ASN A 310 34.12 9.25 -19.00
N ASN A 311 35.23 9.04 -18.28
CA ASN A 311 35.24 8.85 -16.83
C ASN A 311 34.61 10.03 -16.06
N ARG A 312 34.78 11.28 -16.52
CA ARG A 312 34.21 12.46 -15.84
C ARG A 312 32.68 12.45 -15.93
N VAL A 313 32.14 12.24 -17.13
CA VAL A 313 30.68 12.20 -17.37
C VAL A 313 30.05 11.00 -16.66
N ARG A 314 30.68 9.82 -16.72
CA ARG A 314 30.26 8.64 -15.97
C ARG A 314 30.16 8.93 -14.48
N ASN A 315 31.24 9.46 -13.89
CA ASN A 315 31.29 9.69 -12.46
C ASN A 315 30.31 10.79 -12.03
N LEU A 316 30.15 11.85 -12.83
CA LEU A 316 29.17 12.90 -12.58
C LEU A 316 27.73 12.34 -12.59
N GLY A 317 27.39 11.54 -13.59
CA GLY A 317 26.06 10.93 -13.69
C GLY A 317 25.77 9.93 -12.56
N LEU A 318 26.73 9.05 -12.23
CA LEU A 318 26.61 8.15 -11.08
C LEU A 318 26.48 8.92 -9.76
N SER A 319 27.32 9.92 -9.54
CA SER A 319 27.21 10.79 -8.36
C SER A 319 25.85 11.50 -8.29
N GLY A 320 25.33 11.96 -9.43
CA GLY A 320 23.98 12.53 -9.52
C GLY A 320 22.88 11.55 -9.12
N VAL A 321 22.96 10.29 -9.56
CA VAL A 321 22.03 9.23 -9.14
C VAL A 321 22.07 9.01 -7.64
N PHE A 322 23.26 8.87 -7.05
CA PHE A 322 23.38 8.64 -5.60
C PHE A 322 22.99 9.86 -4.78
N LEU A 323 23.33 11.07 -5.24
CA LEU A 323 22.90 12.30 -4.59
C LEU A 323 21.37 12.41 -4.59
N ALA A 324 20.71 12.10 -5.71
CA ALA A 324 19.26 12.10 -5.80
C ALA A 324 18.63 11.13 -4.78
N LEU A 325 19.13 9.90 -4.70
CA LEU A 325 18.62 8.90 -3.75
C LEU A 325 18.89 9.27 -2.28
N ILE A 326 20.06 9.85 -1.98
CA ILE A 326 20.38 10.34 -0.63
C ILE A 326 19.47 11.50 -0.25
N LEU A 327 19.26 12.48 -1.15
CA LEU A 327 18.33 13.58 -0.93
C LEU A 327 16.90 13.07 -0.73
N GLY A 328 16.48 12.09 -1.54
CA GLY A 328 15.17 11.44 -1.41
C GLY A 328 15.02 10.75 -0.05
N THR A 329 16.04 10.03 0.39
CA THR A 329 16.07 9.38 1.71
C THR A 329 16.06 10.40 2.85
N ALA A 330 16.84 11.47 2.73
CA ALA A 330 16.87 12.55 3.72
C ALA A 330 15.50 13.21 3.84
N PHE A 331 14.88 13.56 2.71
CA PHE A 331 13.53 14.11 2.67
C PHE A 331 12.51 13.13 3.25
N TYR A 332 12.60 11.84 2.90
CA TYR A 332 11.73 10.80 3.44
C TYR A 332 11.76 10.76 4.97
N TYR A 333 12.93 10.84 5.61
CA TYR A 333 13.02 10.79 7.07
C TYR A 333 12.76 12.14 7.76
N SER A 334 13.08 13.27 7.12
CA SER A 334 12.76 14.60 7.65
C SER A 334 11.27 14.91 7.60
N ASN A 335 10.59 14.43 6.55
CA ASN A 335 9.17 14.64 6.28
C ASN A 335 8.40 13.31 6.38
N TYR A 336 8.72 12.49 7.38
CA TYR A 336 8.28 11.08 7.48
C TYR A 336 6.78 10.85 7.33
N THR A 337 5.95 11.63 8.03
CA THR A 337 4.49 11.55 7.95
C THR A 337 4.00 11.93 6.55
N GLU A 338 4.49 13.03 5.99
CA GLU A 338 4.15 13.47 4.63
C GLU A 338 4.59 12.45 3.57
N ALA A 339 5.77 11.87 3.73
CA ALA A 339 6.28 10.86 2.83
C ALA A 339 5.37 9.63 2.85
N HIS A 340 4.97 9.13 4.03
CA HIS A 340 4.01 8.03 4.14
C HIS A 340 2.68 8.34 3.45
N ASP A 341 2.16 9.54 3.61
CA ASP A 341 0.90 9.95 2.96
C ASP A 341 1.02 9.97 1.43
N LEU A 342 2.17 10.37 0.87
CA LEU A 342 2.40 10.27 -0.58
C LEU A 342 2.30 8.83 -1.07
N PHE A 343 2.79 7.87 -0.29
CA PHE A 343 2.69 6.45 -0.63
C PHE A 343 1.29 5.86 -0.40
N ARG A 344 0.51 6.40 0.56
CA ARG A 344 -0.88 5.99 0.86
C ARG A 344 -1.92 6.56 -0.13
N ASN A 345 -1.53 7.53 -0.96
CA ASN A 345 -2.38 8.38 -1.82
C ASN A 345 -3.28 9.32 -0.98
N ARG A 346 -3.14 10.63 -1.22
CA ARG A 346 -3.77 11.72 -0.45
C ARG A 346 -5.29 11.64 -0.48
N TRP A 347 -5.92 11.90 0.67
CA TRP A 347 -7.36 12.19 0.73
C TRP A 347 -7.69 13.58 1.30
N HIS A 348 -6.92 14.17 2.23
CA HIS A 348 -7.23 15.50 2.79
C HIS A 348 -6.01 16.36 3.20
N THR A 349 -6.23 17.67 3.34
CA THR A 349 -5.27 18.73 3.71
C THR A 349 -5.52 19.21 5.14
N ILE A 350 -5.18 18.41 6.16
CA ILE A 350 -5.23 18.83 7.57
C ILE A 350 -3.80 18.80 8.15
N GLU A 351 -3.60 19.59 9.21
CA GLU A 351 -2.33 19.80 9.91
C GLU A 351 -1.77 18.48 10.47
N ARG A 352 -0.49 18.23 10.18
CA ARG A 352 0.15 16.90 10.27
C ARG A 352 1.04 16.83 11.51
N ILE A 353 0.51 16.38 12.63
CA ILE A 353 1.11 16.71 13.92
C ILE A 353 2.05 15.61 14.46
N ASP A 354 1.77 14.31 14.31
CA ASP A 354 2.64 13.28 14.93
C ASP A 354 2.63 11.83 14.37
N GLY A 355 1.75 11.47 13.42
CA GLY A 355 1.68 10.10 12.90
C GLY A 355 0.92 9.08 13.77
N HIS A 356 0.42 9.51 14.93
CA HIS A 356 -0.27 8.69 15.94
C HIS A 356 -1.74 9.06 16.15
N SER A 357 -2.37 9.63 15.12
CA SER A 357 -3.76 10.10 15.19
C SER A 357 -4.77 9.01 15.58
N MET A 358 -4.63 7.78 15.08
CA MET A 358 -5.60 6.70 15.28
C MET A 358 -5.48 6.12 16.69
N SER A 359 -4.26 5.84 17.15
CA SER A 359 -4.02 5.26 18.48
C SER A 359 -4.37 6.24 19.59
N LYS A 360 -4.00 7.52 19.46
CA LYS A 360 -4.39 8.57 20.40
C LYS A 360 -5.90 8.79 20.42
N GLY A 361 -6.53 8.82 19.25
CA GLY A 361 -7.98 8.93 19.15
C GLY A 361 -8.71 7.76 19.83
N ALA A 362 -8.25 6.53 19.62
CA ALA A 362 -8.79 5.35 20.30
C ALA A 362 -8.55 5.39 21.83
N GLN A 363 -7.41 5.92 22.27
CA GLN A 363 -7.11 6.12 23.68
C GLN A 363 -8.03 7.16 24.32
N ASP A 364 -8.26 8.30 23.67
CA ASP A 364 -9.15 9.34 24.20
C ASP A 364 -10.58 8.85 24.35
N ILE A 365 -11.09 8.09 23.37
CA ILE A 365 -12.39 7.44 23.51
C ILE A 365 -12.34 6.47 24.69
N THR A 366 -11.32 5.63 24.80
CA THR A 366 -11.16 4.68 25.91
C THR A 366 -11.23 5.36 27.29
N GLU A 367 -10.65 6.56 27.43
CA GLU A 367 -10.63 7.33 28.68
C GLU A 367 -11.98 8.03 28.98
N LEU A 368 -12.75 8.36 27.95
CA LEU A 368 -14.00 9.12 28.07
C LEU A 368 -15.26 8.24 27.99
N PHE A 369 -15.15 7.02 27.48
CA PHE A 369 -16.27 6.12 27.21
C PHE A 369 -17.00 5.72 28.48
N ARG A 370 -18.32 5.86 28.49
CA ARG A 370 -19.24 5.43 29.55
C ARG A 370 -20.02 4.22 29.10
N GLU A 371 -20.39 3.36 30.04
CA GLU A 371 -21.24 2.19 29.73
C GLU A 371 -22.58 2.68 29.13
N GLY A 372 -22.92 2.19 27.94
CA GLY A 372 -24.08 2.63 27.15
C GLY A 372 -23.76 3.70 26.10
N ASP A 373 -22.52 4.19 26.01
CA ASP A 373 -22.07 4.98 24.86
C ASP A 373 -21.87 4.11 23.62
N VAL A 374 -21.91 4.72 22.44
CA VAL A 374 -21.60 4.07 21.16
C VAL A 374 -20.61 4.91 20.34
N ILE A 375 -19.80 4.23 19.52
CA ILE A 375 -18.84 4.86 18.60
C ILE A 375 -19.36 4.68 17.18
N VAL A 376 -19.42 5.76 16.41
CA VAL A 376 -19.90 5.76 15.02
C VAL A 376 -18.87 6.40 14.11
N HIS A 377 -18.41 5.65 13.12
CA HIS A 377 -17.46 6.12 12.11
C HIS A 377 -18.19 6.82 10.96
N TYR A 378 -18.09 8.15 10.93
CA TYR A 378 -18.82 9.02 10.03
C TYR A 378 -17.85 9.81 9.13
N SER A 379 -17.41 9.19 8.04
CA SER A 379 -16.65 9.87 6.97
C SER A 379 -17.31 9.60 5.61
N THR A 380 -16.78 10.15 4.52
CA THR A 380 -17.28 9.80 3.18
C THR A 380 -17.24 8.28 2.96
N PRO A 381 -18.18 7.68 2.20
CA PRO A 381 -18.29 6.22 2.05
C PRO A 381 -16.98 5.52 1.67
N SER A 382 -16.12 6.19 0.90
CA SER A 382 -14.85 5.63 0.41
C SER A 382 -13.72 5.59 1.46
N VAL A 383 -13.83 6.31 2.57
CA VAL A 383 -12.72 6.43 3.56
C VAL A 383 -13.12 6.15 5.01
N ARG A 384 -14.40 5.93 5.32
CA ARG A 384 -14.84 5.64 6.71
C ARG A 384 -14.24 4.36 7.29
N SER A 385 -13.98 3.36 6.46
CA SER A 385 -13.25 2.16 6.88
C SER A 385 -11.80 2.46 7.31
N PHE A 386 -11.24 3.60 6.90
CA PHE A 386 -9.88 3.99 7.26
C PHE A 386 -9.73 4.44 8.72
N THR A 387 -10.83 4.78 9.40
CA THR A 387 -10.82 4.99 10.86
C THR A 387 -11.39 3.78 11.60
N PHE A 388 -12.46 3.17 11.09
CA PHE A 388 -13.16 2.08 11.78
C PHE A 388 -12.26 0.90 12.10
N PHE A 389 -11.57 0.33 11.10
CA PHE A 389 -10.75 -0.85 11.34
C PHE A 389 -9.53 -0.58 12.23
N PRO A 390 -8.79 0.54 12.08
CA PRO A 390 -7.75 0.90 13.03
C PRO A 390 -8.23 1.10 14.46
N PHE A 391 -9.37 1.76 14.69
CA PHE A 391 -9.93 1.94 16.03
C PHE A 391 -10.24 0.58 16.65
N ILE A 392 -11.05 -0.23 15.97
CA ILE A 392 -11.33 -1.63 16.32
C ILE A 392 -10.10 -2.41 16.75
N TYR A 393 -9.00 -2.26 16.02
CA TYR A 393 -7.73 -2.90 16.35
C TYR A 393 -7.14 -2.37 17.66
N TYR A 394 -7.06 -1.05 17.85
CA TYR A 394 -6.44 -0.44 19.04
C TYR A 394 -7.18 -0.72 20.35
N HIS A 395 -8.51 -0.76 20.34
CA HIS A 395 -9.30 -1.13 21.53
C HIS A 395 -9.77 -2.58 21.52
N ASN A 396 -9.28 -3.42 20.59
CA ASN A 396 -9.56 -4.84 20.49
C ASN A 396 -11.07 -5.19 20.56
N ARG A 397 -11.90 -4.45 19.81
CA ARG A 397 -13.38 -4.62 19.77
C ARG A 397 -14.08 -4.55 21.14
N LYS A 398 -13.50 -3.86 22.12
CA LYS A 398 -14.07 -3.72 23.48
C LYS A 398 -15.38 -2.91 23.55
N TYR A 399 -15.63 -2.01 22.60
CA TYR A 399 -16.72 -1.03 22.64
C TYR A 399 -17.78 -1.32 21.59
N SER A 400 -19.00 -0.81 21.81
CA SER A 400 -20.05 -0.79 20.79
C SER A 400 -19.67 0.21 19.71
N GLU A 401 -19.09 -0.29 18.61
CA GLU A 401 -18.52 0.53 17.55
C GLU A 401 -19.07 0.11 16.20
N HIS A 402 -19.55 1.10 15.45
CA HIS A 402 -20.27 0.88 14.20
C HIS A 402 -19.71 1.73 13.06
N LEU A 403 -19.57 1.10 11.91
CA LEU A 403 -19.36 1.76 10.63
C LEU A 403 -20.71 2.19 10.08
N LEU A 404 -20.92 3.49 9.88
CA LEU A 404 -22.12 3.94 9.18
C LEU A 404 -22.08 3.41 7.73
N ALA A 405 -23.20 2.91 7.20
CA ALA A 405 -23.29 2.29 5.89
C ALA A 405 -24.71 2.39 5.28
N GLU A 406 -25.26 3.61 5.17
CA GLU A 406 -26.60 3.89 4.62
C GLU A 406 -26.80 3.28 3.21
N ASP A 407 -25.79 3.40 2.34
CA ASP A 407 -25.78 2.83 0.98
C ASP A 407 -25.01 1.49 0.89
N GLY A 408 -24.71 0.87 2.02
CA GLY A 408 -23.79 -0.27 2.12
C GLY A 408 -22.31 0.11 2.08
N VAL A 409 -21.45 -0.89 2.26
CA VAL A 409 -19.98 -0.73 2.24
C VAL A 409 -19.46 -1.25 0.90
N ALA A 410 -18.61 -0.48 0.23
CA ALA A 410 -18.06 -0.89 -1.07
C ALA A 410 -17.07 -2.06 -0.92
N ASP A 411 -17.04 -2.99 -1.87
CA ASP A 411 -16.16 -4.18 -1.84
C ASP A 411 -14.68 -3.86 -1.60
N HIS A 412 -14.19 -2.72 -2.09
CA HIS A 412 -12.81 -2.28 -1.93
C HIS A 412 -12.55 -1.53 -0.60
N ALA A 413 -13.59 -1.28 0.19
CA ALA A 413 -13.54 -0.57 1.47
C ALA A 413 -13.61 -1.51 2.68
N GLY A 414 -13.35 -2.81 2.49
CA GLY A 414 -13.13 -3.76 3.58
C GLY A 414 -14.37 -4.51 4.06
N VAL A 415 -15.39 -4.68 3.19
CA VAL A 415 -16.61 -5.47 3.49
C VAL A 415 -16.28 -6.84 4.07
N GLN A 416 -15.26 -7.50 3.53
CA GLN A 416 -14.78 -8.82 3.93
C GLN A 416 -14.27 -8.90 5.38
N TYR A 417 -13.99 -7.76 6.03
CA TYR A 417 -13.51 -7.69 7.42
C TYR A 417 -14.61 -7.42 8.44
N LEU A 418 -15.82 -7.12 7.98
CA LEU A 418 -16.95 -6.80 8.84
C LEU A 418 -17.46 -8.06 9.55
N LYS A 419 -17.76 -7.92 10.84
CA LYS A 419 -18.48 -8.91 11.64
C LYS A 419 -19.97 -8.55 11.71
N PRO A 420 -20.88 -9.51 11.99
CA PRO A 420 -22.28 -9.19 12.22
C PRO A 420 -22.44 -8.12 13.32
N GLY A 421 -23.17 -7.05 13.04
CA GLY A 421 -23.35 -5.90 13.94
C GLY A 421 -22.36 -4.74 13.76
N ASP A 422 -21.32 -4.91 12.93
CA ASP A 422 -20.32 -3.85 12.69
C ASP A 422 -20.87 -2.64 11.92
N THR A 423 -22.04 -2.76 11.28
CA THR A 423 -22.61 -1.70 10.43
C THR A 423 -23.98 -1.26 10.90
N ILE A 424 -24.22 0.04 10.83
CA ILE A 424 -25.54 0.67 10.99
C ILE A 424 -25.86 1.50 9.75
N ALA A 425 -27.13 1.63 9.39
CA ALA A 425 -27.57 2.52 8.31
C ALA A 425 -28.15 3.83 8.86
N ARG A 426 -28.83 3.77 10.00
CA ARG A 426 -29.58 4.88 10.62
C ARG A 426 -29.42 4.90 12.13
N TYR A 427 -29.82 6.01 12.74
CA TYR A 427 -29.90 6.14 14.20
C TYR A 427 -30.78 5.07 14.83
N ALA A 428 -31.89 4.72 14.19
CA ALA A 428 -32.82 3.69 14.67
C ALA A 428 -32.20 2.28 14.80
N ASP A 429 -31.03 2.04 14.18
CA ASP A 429 -30.31 0.78 14.31
C ASP A 429 -29.50 0.69 15.61
N LEU A 430 -29.36 1.80 16.35
CA LEU A 430 -28.74 1.86 17.68
C LEU A 430 -29.78 1.47 18.75
N ASP A 431 -29.97 0.16 18.93
CA ASP A 431 -30.85 -0.42 19.95
C ASP A 431 -30.04 -1.30 20.93
N PRO A 432 -30.02 -1.00 22.25
CA PRO A 432 -30.76 0.07 22.95
C PRO A 432 -30.27 1.49 22.61
N GLU A 433 -31.13 2.48 22.87
CA GLU A 433 -30.80 3.89 22.67
C GLU A 433 -29.51 4.25 23.47
N PRO A 434 -28.50 4.86 22.82
CA PRO A 434 -27.23 5.15 23.48
C PRO A 434 -27.34 6.30 24.47
N PHE A 435 -26.48 6.34 25.49
CA PHE A 435 -26.37 7.49 26.39
C PHE A 435 -25.55 8.64 25.77
N GLY A 436 -24.51 8.29 25.02
CA GLY A 436 -23.64 9.21 24.31
C GLY A 436 -23.17 8.61 22.99
N ILE A 437 -22.86 9.47 22.02
CA ILE A 437 -22.41 9.06 20.69
C ILE A 437 -21.07 9.71 20.38
N PHE A 438 -20.03 8.91 20.22
CA PHE A 438 -18.75 9.36 19.68
C PHE A 438 -18.80 9.29 18.15
N ILE A 439 -18.72 10.43 17.48
CA ILE A 439 -18.56 10.50 16.03
C ILE A 439 -17.09 10.62 15.69
N VAL A 440 -16.56 9.62 14.99
CA VAL A 440 -15.17 9.60 14.51
C VAL A 440 -15.14 9.90 13.02
N THR A 441 -14.38 10.91 12.60
CA THR A 441 -14.33 11.35 11.21
C THR A 441 -12.94 11.73 10.73
N LEU A 442 -12.65 11.46 9.46
CA LEU A 442 -11.51 12.02 8.72
C LEU A 442 -11.85 13.35 8.02
N SER A 443 -13.07 13.85 8.22
CA SER A 443 -13.54 15.12 7.67
C SER A 443 -13.23 16.27 8.63
N ASP A 444 -13.31 17.52 8.15
CA ASP A 444 -13.12 18.70 8.99
C ASP A 444 -14.20 18.76 10.09
N ALA A 445 -13.77 18.80 11.36
CA ALA A 445 -14.65 18.93 12.53
C ALA A 445 -15.58 20.15 12.45
N ALA A 446 -15.14 21.22 11.76
CA ALA A 446 -15.93 22.43 11.57
C ALA A 446 -17.28 22.13 10.89
N VAL A 447 -17.40 21.02 10.15
CA VAL A 447 -18.62 20.63 9.43
C VAL A 447 -19.73 20.10 10.37
N PHE A 448 -19.43 19.88 11.66
CA PHE A 448 -20.29 19.15 12.59
C PHE A 448 -20.80 19.98 13.79
N THR A 449 -20.66 21.30 13.76
CA THR A 449 -21.30 22.18 14.75
C THR A 449 -22.76 22.46 14.38
N ALA A 450 -23.62 22.66 15.38
CA ALA A 450 -25.06 22.89 15.17
C ALA A 450 -25.33 24.09 14.23
N ASP A 451 -24.57 25.18 14.40
CA ASP A 451 -24.68 26.40 13.59
C ASP A 451 -24.32 26.20 12.11
N ILE A 452 -23.52 25.17 11.79
CA ILE A 452 -23.03 24.90 10.43
C ILE A 452 -23.95 23.94 9.68
N LEU A 453 -24.68 23.07 10.38
CA LEU A 453 -25.62 22.12 9.76
C LEU A 453 -26.95 22.76 9.35
N GLU A 454 -27.41 23.79 10.07
CA GLU A 454 -28.56 24.60 9.63
C GLU A 454 -28.25 25.39 8.35
N SER A 455 -26.97 25.66 8.09
CA SER A 455 -26.51 26.19 6.82
C SER A 455 -26.19 25.03 5.85
N GLU A 456 -27.13 24.63 4.99
CA GLU A 456 -26.92 23.61 3.94
C GLU A 456 -25.67 23.85 3.04
N MET A 457 -24.94 24.96 3.20
CA MET A 457 -23.81 25.37 2.38
C MET A 457 -22.46 24.69 2.71
N VAL A 458 -22.25 24.05 3.86
CA VAL A 458 -20.86 23.72 4.33
C VAL A 458 -20.52 22.22 4.39
N LEU A 459 -21.51 21.31 4.35
CA LEU A 459 -21.21 19.88 4.22
C LEU A 459 -20.52 19.60 2.88
N SER A 460 -19.32 18.99 2.93
CA SER A 460 -18.61 18.52 1.73
C SER A 460 -19.56 17.67 0.87
N LYS A 461 -19.53 17.86 -0.46
CA LYS A 461 -20.47 17.25 -1.43
C LYS A 461 -20.85 15.77 -1.20
N PRO A 462 -20.02 14.87 -0.62
CA PRO A 462 -20.40 13.47 -0.37
C PRO A 462 -21.21 13.20 0.93
N LEU A 463 -21.24 14.13 1.89
CA LEU A 463 -22.05 13.99 3.12
C LEU A 463 -23.45 14.59 2.97
N LYS A 464 -23.70 15.31 1.87
CA LYS A 464 -24.88 16.14 1.59
C LYS A 464 -26.21 15.40 1.38
N GLY A 465 -26.28 14.12 1.73
CA GLY A 465 -27.50 13.31 1.67
C GLY A 465 -27.62 12.28 2.78
N MET A 466 -26.66 12.23 3.71
CA MET A 466 -26.70 11.29 4.83
C MET A 466 -27.61 11.82 5.93
N THR A 467 -28.54 10.98 6.35
CA THR A 467 -29.61 11.37 7.30
C THR A 467 -29.19 11.23 8.76
N PHE A 468 -28.21 10.37 9.05
CA PHE A 468 -27.79 10.02 10.42
C PHE A 468 -27.52 11.22 11.35
N LEU A 469 -26.79 12.24 10.89
CA LEU A 469 -26.57 13.44 11.73
C LEU A 469 -27.88 14.15 12.07
N ASN A 470 -28.76 14.34 11.07
CA ASN A 470 -30.05 14.98 11.29
C ASN A 470 -30.91 14.16 12.27
N GLU A 471 -30.82 12.83 12.21
CA GLU A 471 -31.54 11.94 13.12
C GLU A 471 -31.03 12.06 14.57
N ILE A 472 -29.72 12.14 14.82
CA ILE A 472 -29.22 12.33 16.19
C ILE A 472 -29.57 13.70 16.76
N PHE A 473 -29.55 14.77 15.95
CA PHE A 473 -29.99 16.09 16.39
C PHE A 473 -31.48 16.10 16.72
N ALA A 474 -32.30 15.42 15.91
CA ALA A 474 -33.72 15.24 16.19
C ALA A 474 -33.97 14.41 17.46
N ALA A 475 -33.06 13.50 17.83
CA ALA A 475 -33.06 12.76 19.08
C ALA A 475 -32.46 13.54 20.28
N GLU A 476 -32.27 14.86 20.14
CA GLU A 476 -31.79 15.79 21.17
C GLU A 476 -30.33 15.60 21.62
N PHE A 477 -29.51 14.91 20.81
CA PHE A 477 -28.07 14.85 21.01
C PHE A 477 -27.41 16.15 20.56
N LYS A 478 -26.55 16.70 21.41
CA LYS A 478 -25.78 17.92 21.14
C LYS A 478 -24.29 17.67 21.29
N PRO A 479 -23.44 18.29 20.45
CA PRO A 479 -22.00 18.16 20.58
C PRO A 479 -21.55 18.82 21.89
N GLU A 480 -20.87 18.08 22.75
CA GLU A 480 -20.37 18.55 24.04
C GLU A 480 -18.86 18.77 24.00
N LYS A 481 -18.13 17.89 23.31
CA LYS A 481 -16.67 17.89 23.27
C LYS A 481 -16.15 17.48 21.90
N THR A 482 -15.17 18.23 21.40
CA THR A 482 -14.44 17.90 20.17
C THR A 482 -12.97 17.70 20.49
N ILE A 483 -12.40 16.62 19.97
CA ILE A 483 -10.99 16.27 20.09
C ILE A 483 -10.44 16.03 18.69
N THR A 484 -9.25 16.56 18.40
CA THR A 484 -8.64 16.43 17.08
C THR A 484 -7.19 15.98 17.21
N HIS A 485 -6.84 14.92 16.48
CA HIS A 485 -5.47 14.45 16.32
C HIS A 485 -5.12 14.35 14.84
N GLY A 486 -4.32 15.29 14.34
CA GLY A 486 -3.96 15.34 12.93
C GLY A 486 -5.20 15.35 12.02
N ASN A 487 -5.36 14.31 11.19
CA ASN A 487 -6.46 14.22 10.23
C ASN A 487 -7.77 13.65 10.80
N ILE A 488 -7.81 13.29 12.09
CA ILE A 488 -8.99 12.67 12.72
C ILE A 488 -9.62 13.65 13.69
N SER A 489 -10.93 13.76 13.62
CA SER A 489 -11.75 14.46 14.60
C SER A 489 -12.70 13.48 15.28
N ILE A 490 -12.84 13.63 16.59
CA ILE A 490 -13.73 12.86 17.45
C ILE A 490 -14.63 13.85 18.15
N ILE A 491 -15.94 13.69 17.97
CA ILE A 491 -16.95 14.58 18.53
C ILE A 491 -17.85 13.74 19.42
N TYR A 492 -17.88 14.06 20.71
CA TYR A 492 -18.78 13.44 21.66
C TYR A 492 -20.09 14.20 21.72
N PHE A 493 -21.17 13.50 21.44
CA PHE A 493 -22.53 13.98 21.54
C PHE A 493 -23.19 13.41 22.80
N ALA A 494 -23.78 14.27 23.60
CA ALA A 494 -24.58 13.90 24.76
C ALA A 494 -26.02 14.37 24.57
N LYS A 495 -26.97 13.62 25.12
CA LYS A 495 -28.37 14.04 25.17
C LYS A 495 -28.47 15.26 26.11
N ALA A 496 -29.17 16.30 25.68
CA ALA A 496 -29.40 17.43 26.58
C ALA A 496 -30.12 16.91 27.85
N ASP A 497 -29.54 17.13 29.03
CA ASP A 497 -30.15 16.71 30.30
C ASP A 497 -31.60 17.19 30.35
N VAL A 498 -32.55 16.25 30.41
CA VAL A 498 -33.97 16.54 30.70
C VAL A 498 -34.16 17.07 32.14
N ASN A 499 -33.09 17.26 32.93
CA ASN A 499 -33.17 17.68 34.33
C ASN A 499 -32.14 18.74 34.78
N THR A 500 -32.08 19.88 34.10
CA THR A 500 -31.54 21.13 34.69
C THR A 500 -32.63 22.14 35.06
N THR A 501 -33.82 21.66 35.44
CA THR A 501 -34.89 22.53 35.97
C THR A 501 -35.50 22.00 37.28
N THR A 502 -34.73 21.44 38.21
CA THR A 502 -35.16 21.37 39.62
C THR A 502 -33.99 21.13 40.57
N LYS A 503 -33.30 22.20 41.01
CA LYS A 503 -32.63 22.32 42.33
C LYS A 503 -31.97 23.70 42.50
N TYR A 504 -32.78 24.75 42.42
CA TYR A 504 -32.53 25.99 43.15
C TYR A 504 -33.88 26.46 43.70
N ASN A 505 -34.33 25.81 44.77
CA ASN A 505 -35.24 26.40 45.73
C ASN A 505 -35.23 25.56 47.00
N THR A 506 -35.16 26.25 48.13
CA THR A 506 -35.19 25.77 49.52
C THR A 506 -33.87 25.26 50.09
N HIS A 507 -33.00 26.20 50.45
CA HIS A 507 -32.45 26.26 51.80
C HIS A 507 -31.89 27.66 52.02
N GLU A 508 -32.63 28.53 52.73
CA GLU A 508 -32.11 29.41 53.78
C GLU A 508 -33.20 30.31 54.36
N MET A 509 -33.10 30.53 55.68
CA MET A 509 -33.84 31.45 56.55
C MET A 509 -35.11 30.92 57.24
N GLY A 510 -34.87 30.09 58.26
CA GLY A 510 -35.58 30.20 59.55
C GLY A 510 -34.56 30.55 60.64
N ASN A 511 -34.64 31.79 61.13
CA ASN A 511 -34.16 32.21 62.45
C ASN A 511 -35.35 32.21 63.41
#